data_AF-A0A6N2D603-F1
#
_entry.id   AF-A0A6N2D603-F1
#
_cell.length_a   1.000
_cell.length_b   1.000
_cell.length_c   1.000
_cell.angle_alpha   90.00
_cell.angle_beta   90.00
_cell.angle_gamma   90.00
#
_symmetry.space_group_name_H-M   'P 1'
#
loop_
_entity.id
_entity.type
_entity.pdbx_description
1 polymer ?
#
loop_
_entity_poly.entity_id
_entity_poly.type
_entity_poly.pdbx_seq_one_letter_code
_entity_poly.pdbx_strand_id
1 'polypeptide(L)'
;MADPVGGGDGHVHDPGAPMIDPDWPILLREALVLAVRLAAPAVVAATVVGLAVAVLQTATQVQEQTIGLAARILAISAVLLLLGDWMVTELLDWSGHVLLLIAGGPR
;
A
#
# COMPACT_ATOMS: atom_id res chain seq x y z
N MET A 1 -27.58 -44.59 21.26
CA MET A 1 -26.34 -44.80 20.48
C MET A 1 -26.69 -44.57 19.01
N ALA A 2 -26.67 -43.31 18.57
CA ALA A 2 -26.90 -42.87 17.20
C ALA A 2 -26.04 -41.61 16.99
N ASP A 3 -25.19 -41.61 15.97
CA ASP A 3 -24.50 -40.43 15.43
C ASP A 3 -25.32 -39.96 14.22
N PRO A 4 -25.62 -38.65 14.11
CA PRO A 4 -25.60 -38.08 12.75
C PRO A 4 -25.23 -36.58 12.67
N VAL A 5 -24.06 -36.29 12.10
CA VAL A 5 -23.74 -35.19 11.16
C VAL A 5 -24.43 -33.84 11.38
N GLY A 6 -23.64 -32.82 11.75
CA GLY A 6 -24.07 -31.41 11.72
C GLY A 6 -22.91 -30.42 11.53
N GLY A 7 -22.82 -29.84 10.32
CA GLY A 7 -22.08 -28.60 10.01
C GLY A 7 -20.63 -28.82 9.61
N GLY A 8 -20.09 -28.38 8.48
CA GLY A 8 -20.55 -27.31 7.59
C GLY A 8 -19.83 -25.98 7.85
N ASP A 9 -18.92 -25.91 8.81
CA ASP A 9 -18.25 -24.69 9.24
C ASP A 9 -16.74 -24.91 9.32
N GLY A 10 -16.06 -24.62 8.21
CA GLY A 10 -14.60 -24.63 8.07
C GLY A 10 -13.86 -23.59 8.92
N HIS A 11 -14.42 -23.19 10.06
CA HIS A 11 -13.84 -22.25 11.01
C HIS A 11 -14.22 -22.69 12.44
N VAL A 12 -13.64 -23.81 12.88
CA VAL A 12 -13.63 -24.18 14.30
C VAL A 12 -12.91 -23.05 15.05
N HIS A 13 -13.69 -22.17 15.69
CA HIS A 13 -13.16 -21.14 16.57
C HIS A 13 -12.76 -21.82 17.88
N ASP A 14 -11.46 -22.09 18.01
CA ASP A 14 -10.81 -22.63 19.19
C ASP A 14 -10.71 -21.53 20.28
N PRO A 15 -11.41 -21.64 21.42
CA PRO A 15 -11.43 -20.61 22.47
C PRO A 15 -10.10 -20.49 23.25
N GLY A 16 -9.12 -21.34 22.95
CA GLY A 16 -7.73 -21.24 23.43
C GLY A 16 -6.75 -20.76 22.35
N ALA A 17 -7.22 -20.39 21.17
CA ALA A 17 -6.36 -19.84 20.12
C ALA A 17 -5.83 -18.47 20.53
N PRO A 18 -4.54 -18.16 20.25
CA PRO A 18 -4.00 -16.82 20.42
C PRO A 18 -4.91 -15.81 19.70
N MET A 19 -5.00 -14.58 20.24
CA MET A 19 -5.82 -13.41 19.87
C MET A 19 -5.69 -12.95 18.40
N ILE A 20 -5.90 -13.89 17.49
CA ILE A 20 -5.95 -13.84 16.05
C ILE A 20 -7.17 -14.71 15.69
N ASP A 21 -8.33 -14.28 16.18
CA ASP A 21 -9.60 -14.65 15.61
C ASP A 21 -9.67 -14.24 14.11
N PRO A 22 -10.63 -14.74 13.30
CA PRO A 22 -10.57 -14.64 11.84
C PRO A 22 -10.87 -13.23 11.25
N ASP A 23 -10.41 -12.15 11.89
CA ASP A 23 -10.41 -10.76 11.42
C ASP A 23 -9.17 -10.40 10.56
N TRP A 24 -8.23 -11.34 10.39
CA TRP A 24 -7.14 -11.21 9.39
C TRP A 24 -7.60 -10.80 7.97
N PRO A 25 -8.79 -11.20 7.45
CA PRO A 25 -9.24 -10.75 6.13
C PRO A 25 -9.60 -9.27 6.10
N ILE A 26 -10.06 -8.70 7.22
CA ILE A 26 -10.43 -7.27 7.26
C ILE A 26 -9.18 -6.38 7.35
N LEU A 27 -8.18 -6.80 8.13
CA LEU A 27 -6.88 -6.15 8.18
C LEU A 27 -6.17 -6.18 6.83
N LEU A 28 -6.25 -7.32 6.11
CA LEU A 28 -5.74 -7.45 4.75
C LEU A 28 -6.46 -6.48 3.80
N ARG A 29 -7.79 -6.39 3.88
CA ARG A 29 -8.56 -5.47 3.04
C ARG A 29 -8.17 -4.01 3.32
N GLU A 30 -8.02 -3.63 4.58
CA GLU A 30 -7.59 -2.27 4.95
C GLU A 30 -6.17 -1.97 4.46
N ALA A 31 -5.23 -2.90 4.62
CA ALA A 31 -3.88 -2.77 4.08
C ALA A 31 -3.87 -2.58 2.56
N LEU A 32 -4.71 -3.33 1.83
CA LEU A 32 -4.86 -3.19 0.38
C LEU A 32 -5.45 -1.83 0.00
N VAL A 33 -6.48 -1.37 0.71
CA VAL A 33 -7.07 -0.04 0.48
C VAL A 33 -6.06 1.06 0.76
N LEU A 34 -5.28 0.94 1.83
CA LEU A 34 -4.19 1.86 2.16
C LEU A 34 -3.13 1.90 1.05
N ALA A 35 -2.69 0.73 0.57
CA ALA A 35 -1.73 0.63 -0.52
C ALA A 35 -2.23 1.31 -1.79
N VAL A 36 -3.50 1.11 -2.15
CA VAL A 36 -4.14 1.80 -3.28
C VAL A 36 -4.21 3.31 -3.05
N ARG A 37 -4.57 3.75 -1.84
CA ARG A 37 -4.65 5.17 -1.47
C ARG A 37 -3.29 5.86 -1.55
N LEU A 38 -2.23 5.21 -1.07
CA LEU A 38 -0.84 5.64 -1.17
C LEU A 38 -0.37 5.70 -2.63
N ALA A 39 -0.72 4.67 -3.42
CA ALA A 39 -0.34 4.57 -4.82
C ALA A 39 -1.07 5.58 -5.72
N ALA A 40 -2.33 5.90 -5.44
CA ALA A 40 -3.17 6.76 -6.30
C ALA A 40 -2.52 8.12 -6.65
N PRO A 41 -2.11 8.97 -5.68
CA PRO A 41 -1.47 10.25 -6.01
C PRO A 41 -0.07 10.05 -6.61
N ALA A 42 0.67 9.03 -6.19
CA ALA A 42 2.00 8.74 -6.73
C ALA A 42 1.94 8.32 -8.21
N VAL A 43 0.96 7.50 -8.59
CA VAL A 43 0.74 7.05 -9.97
C VAL A 43 0.30 8.21 -10.86
N VAL A 44 -0.60 9.07 -10.37
CA VAL A 44 -1.03 10.26 -11.13
C VAL A 44 0.15 11.21 -11.35
N ALA A 45 0.90 11.53 -10.29
CA ALA A 45 2.08 12.39 -10.38
C ALA A 45 3.15 11.79 -11.31
N ALA A 46 3.48 10.51 -11.16
CA ALA A 46 4.42 9.81 -12.03
C ALA A 46 3.98 9.79 -13.49
N THR A 47 2.68 9.67 -13.75
CA THR A 47 2.12 9.69 -15.12
C THR A 47 2.26 11.08 -15.74
N VAL A 48 1.89 12.14 -15.02
CA VAL A 48 2.00 13.52 -15.50
C VAL A 48 3.46 13.89 -15.77
N VAL A 49 4.34 13.58 -14.82
CA VAL A 49 5.77 13.89 -14.93
C VAL A 49 6.43 13.03 -16.01
N GLY A 50 6.10 11.75 -16.09
CA GLY A 50 6.59 10.84 -17.13
C GLY A 50 6.19 11.28 -18.53
N LEU A 51 4.95 11.76 -18.69
CA LEU A 51 4.46 12.33 -19.94
C LEU A 51 5.19 13.63 -20.29
N ALA A 52 5.36 14.54 -19.33
CA ALA A 52 6.08 15.79 -19.55
C ALA A 52 7.52 15.54 -20.01
N VAL A 53 8.23 14.63 -19.34
CA VAL A 53 9.60 14.24 -19.72
C VAL A 53 9.64 13.60 -21.11
N ALA A 54 8.66 12.75 -21.46
CA ALA A 54 8.59 12.13 -22.79
C ALA A 54 8.38 13.17 -23.91
N VAL A 55 7.56 14.19 -23.67
CA VAL A 55 7.34 15.31 -24.60
C VAL A 55 8.60 16.15 -24.75
N LEU A 56 9.30 16.49 -23.66
CA LEU A 56 10.57 17.22 -23.75
C LEU A 56 11.65 16.43 -24.50
N GLN A 57 11.72 15.12 -24.28
CA GLN A 57 12.66 14.23 -24.98
C GLN A 57 12.38 14.19 -26.49
N THR A 58 11.12 14.18 -26.91
CA THR A 58 10.74 14.20 -28.34
C THR A 58 10.89 15.59 -28.97
N ALA A 59 10.51 16.65 -28.27
CA ALA A 59 10.57 18.03 -28.78
C ALA A 59 12.02 18.52 -29.03
N THR A 60 12.98 18.08 -28.20
CA THR A 60 14.38 18.55 -28.28
C THR A 60 15.23 17.68 -29.23
N GLN A 61 14.69 16.57 -29.74
CA GLN A 61 15.41 15.56 -30.55
C GLN A 61 16.69 14.98 -29.88
N VAL A 62 16.90 15.20 -28.58
CA VAL A 62 18.02 14.66 -27.82
C VAL A 62 17.65 13.28 -27.31
N GLN A 63 18.05 12.25 -28.04
CA GLN A 63 17.92 10.83 -27.68
C GLN A 63 19.21 10.25 -27.08
N GLU A 64 20.03 11.12 -26.47
CA GLU A 64 21.19 10.70 -25.68
C GLU A 64 20.74 10.08 -24.35
N GLN A 65 20.96 8.77 -24.21
CA GLN A 65 20.48 7.95 -23.11
C GLN A 65 20.88 8.49 -21.72
N THR A 66 22.05 9.14 -21.62
CA THR A 66 22.59 9.69 -20.36
C THR A 66 21.78 10.89 -19.84
N ILE A 67 21.41 11.84 -20.72
CA ILE A 67 20.63 13.02 -20.33
C ILE A 67 19.18 12.63 -20.05
N GLY A 68 18.62 11.71 -20.85
CA GLY A 68 17.28 11.17 -20.63
C GLY A 68 17.14 10.45 -19.29
N LEU A 69 18.16 9.70 -18.86
CA LEU A 69 18.21 9.05 -17.55
C LEU A 69 18.23 10.07 -16.41
N ALA A 70 19.12 11.06 -16.47
CA ALA A 70 19.27 12.07 -15.43
C ALA A 70 17.97 12.89 -15.23
N ALA A 71 17.34 13.32 -16.33
CA ALA A 71 16.07 14.04 -16.28
C ALA A 71 14.96 13.21 -15.62
N ARG A 72 14.87 11.89 -15.92
CA ARG A 72 13.89 10.98 -15.31
C ARG A 72 14.12 10.81 -13.80
N ILE A 73 15.37 10.65 -13.37
CA ILE A 73 15.71 10.50 -11.95
C ILE A 73 15.31 11.76 -11.18
N LEU A 74 15.68 12.95 -11.67
CA LEU A 74 15.30 14.22 -11.02
C LEU A 74 13.78 14.38 -10.92
N ALA A 75 13.06 14.03 -11.98
CA ALA A 75 11.59 14.03 -12.01
C ALA A 75 10.99 13.13 -10.93
N ILE A 76 11.41 11.86 -10.85
CA ILE A 76 10.90 10.89 -9.86
C ILE A 76 11.28 11.33 -8.44
N SER A 77 12.51 11.80 -8.24
CA SER A 77 12.96 12.33 -6.95
C SER A 77 12.10 13.50 -6.48
N ALA A 78 11.77 14.45 -7.36
CA ALA A 78 10.89 15.57 -7.02
C ALA A 78 9.49 15.10 -6.60
N VAL A 79 8.91 14.14 -7.31
CA VAL A 79 7.61 13.53 -6.95
C VAL A 79 7.69 12.86 -5.58
N LEU A 80 8.73 12.05 -5.34
CA LEU A 80 8.91 11.38 -4.05
C LEU A 80 9.12 12.36 -2.89
N LEU A 81 9.83 13.47 -3.10
CA LEU A 81 10.01 14.49 -2.07
C LEU A 81 8.69 15.20 -1.72
N LEU A 82 7.83 15.45 -2.72
CA LEU A 82 6.53 16.09 -2.51
C LEU A 82 5.52 15.17 -1.82
N LEU A 83 5.50 13.88 -2.18
CA LEU A 83 4.55 12.91 -1.64
C LEU A 83 5.07 12.16 -0.41
N GLY A 84 6.38 12.17 -0.17
CA GLY A 84 7.03 11.32 0.82
C GLY A 84 6.55 11.56 2.24
N ASP A 85 6.39 12.82 2.64
CA ASP A 85 5.91 13.20 3.98
C ASP A 85 4.54 12.58 4.28
N TRP A 86 3.57 12.84 3.39
CA TRP A 86 2.21 12.32 3.53
C TRP A 86 2.14 10.78 3.49
N MET A 87 2.91 10.13 2.61
CA MET A 87 2.94 8.67 2.52
C MET A 87 3.46 8.02 3.82
N VAL A 88 4.46 8.64 4.45
CA VAL A 88 5.03 8.14 5.70
C VAL A 88 4.03 8.30 6.85
N THR A 89 3.34 9.44 6.95
CA THR A 89 2.31 9.65 7.99
C THR A 89 1.21 8.59 7.91
N GLU A 90 0.66 8.37 6.72
CA GLU A 90 -0.43 7.43 6.50
C GLU A 90 -0.01 5.97 6.79
N LEU A 91 1.23 5.60 6.46
CA LEU A 91 1.79 4.28 6.76
C LEU A 91 2.02 4.08 8.27
N LEU A 92 2.51 5.12 8.96
CA LEU A 92 2.74 5.08 10.40
C LEU A 92 1.42 5.00 11.18
N ASP A 93 0.38 5.71 10.75
CA ASP A 93 -0.95 5.65 11.37
C ASP A 93 -1.55 4.24 11.30
N TRP A 94 -1.50 3.61 10.12
CA TRP A 94 -1.97 2.22 9.98
C TRP A 94 -1.12 1.23 10.77
N SER A 95 0.21 1.40 10.74
CA SER A 95 1.12 0.53 11.50
C SER A 95 0.87 0.66 13.00
N GLY A 96 0.62 1.88 13.49
CA GLY A 96 0.24 2.13 14.88
C GLY A 96 -1.08 1.48 15.25
N HIS A 97 -2.08 1.55 14.36
CA HIS A 97 -3.37 0.89 14.55
C HIS A 97 -3.21 -0.63 14.73
N VAL A 98 -2.48 -1.29 13.82
CA VAL A 98 -2.23 -2.74 13.89
C VAL A 98 -1.42 -3.11 15.14
N LEU A 99 -0.41 -2.32 15.48
CA LEU A 99 0.43 -2.59 16.65
C LEU A 99 -0.36 -2.45 17.96
N LEU A 100 -1.30 -1.50 18.05
CA LEU A 100 -2.18 -1.34 19.19
C LEU A 100 -3.17 -2.48 19.34
N LEU A 101 -3.69 -3.01 18.22
CA LEU A 101 -4.52 -4.22 18.23
C LEU A 101 -3.74 -5.41 18.78
N ILE A 102 -2.49 -5.61 18.32
CA ILE A 102 -1.62 -6.70 18.79
C ILE A 102 -1.21 -6.52 20.26
N ALA A 103 -0.99 -5.27 20.70
CA ALA A 103 -0.56 -4.97 22.06
C ALA A 103 -1.68 -5.08 23.12
N GLY A 104 -2.90 -5.44 22.73
CA GLY A 104 -4.04 -5.59 23.65
C GLY A 104 -4.51 -4.25 24.25
N GLY A 105 -4.44 -3.16 23.48
CA GLY A 105 -4.79 -1.81 23.92
C GLY A 105 -6.22 -1.69 24.49
N PRO A 106 -6.46 -0.77 25.44
CA PRO A 106 -7.75 -0.62 26.08
C PRO A 106 -8.84 -0.21 25.08
N ARG A 107 -9.83 -1.08 24.96
CA ARG A 107 -11.10 -0.90 24.23
C ARG A 107 -11.89 0.30 24.76
#